data_AF-A0A7J9XQY9-F1
#
_entry.id   AF-A0A7J9XQY9-F1
#
_cell.length_a   1.000
_cell.length_b   1.000
_cell.length_c   1.000
_cell.angle_alpha   90.00
_cell.angle_beta   90.00
_cell.angle_gamma   90.00
#
_symmetry.space_group_name_H-M   'P 1'
#
loop_
_entity.id
_entity.type
_entity.pdbx_description
1 polymer ?
#
loop_
_entity_poly.entity_id
_entity_poly.type
_entity_poly.pdbx_seq_one_letter_code
_entity_poly.pdbx_strand_id
1 'polypeptide(L)'
;MSESDPVAAVRSALAEMDGAYARAIGVIEESTDLDLAFAAANDLAAHMRSLDAAAGELRVRIVGQVWHSERLSLAALADRIGVSKSRADQLIRAVKKDQEQP
;
A
#
# COMPACT_ATOMS: atom_id res chain seq x y z
N MET A 1 1.15 1.52 30.15
CA MET A 1 0.93 2.14 28.83
C MET A 1 0.29 1.08 27.96
N SER A 2 -0.96 1.26 27.55
CA SER A 2 -1.58 0.33 26.60
C SER A 2 -0.86 0.52 25.27
N GLU A 3 -0.17 -0.51 24.76
CA GLU A 3 0.20 -0.54 23.35
C GLU A 3 -1.08 -0.27 22.55
N SER A 4 -1.10 0.82 21.78
CA SER A 4 -2.21 1.04 20.86
C SER A 4 -2.21 -0.13 19.89
N ASP A 5 -3.33 -0.83 19.75
CA ASP A 5 -3.50 -1.86 18.71
C ASP A 5 -3.04 -1.27 17.37
N PRO A 6 -1.89 -1.71 16.82
CA PRO A 6 -1.34 -1.11 15.59
C PRO A 6 -2.32 -1.22 14.43
N VAL A 7 -3.17 -2.24 14.43
CA VAL A 7 -4.20 -2.42 13.40
C VAL A 7 -5.32 -1.39 13.58
N ALA A 8 -5.74 -1.09 14.82
CA ALA A 8 -6.71 -0.02 15.07
C ALA A 8 -6.16 1.35 14.69
N ALA A 9 -4.88 1.63 15.00
CA ALA A 9 -4.23 2.89 14.62
C ALA A 9 -4.17 3.04 13.08
N VAL A 10 -3.77 1.99 12.36
CA VAL A 10 -3.77 1.99 10.88
C VAL A 10 -5.18 2.19 10.32
N ARG A 11 -6.20 1.53 10.87
CA ARG A 11 -7.61 1.73 10.44
C ARG A 11 -8.07 3.17 10.63
N SER A 12 -7.70 3.82 11.73
CA SER A 12 -8.02 5.23 11.96
C SER A 12 -7.35 6.13 10.91
N ALA A 13 -6.06 5.91 10.66
CA ALA A 13 -5.32 6.68 9.66
C ALA A 13 -5.90 6.51 8.25
N LEU A 14 -6.32 5.30 7.88
CA LEU A 14 -6.99 5.05 6.60
C LEU A 14 -8.33 5.80 6.49
N ALA A 15 -9.12 5.84 7.56
CA ALA A 15 -10.37 6.61 7.56
C ALA A 15 -10.12 8.12 7.41
N GLU A 16 -9.04 8.64 7.99
CA GLU A 16 -8.63 10.04 7.79
C GLU A 16 -8.20 10.31 6.34
N MET A 17 -7.48 9.37 5.72
CA MET A 17 -7.11 9.44 4.30
C MET A 17 -8.35 9.44 3.39
N ASP A 18 -9.32 8.56 3.66
CA ASP A 18 -10.58 8.50 2.91
C ASP A 18 -11.35 9.82 3.01
N GLY A 19 -11.39 10.41 4.22
CA GLY A 19 -11.98 11.73 4.44
C GLY A 19 -11.25 12.85 3.69
N ALA A 20 -9.92 12.80 3.63
CA ALA A 20 -9.12 13.77 2.88
C ALA A 20 -9.33 13.63 1.36
N TYR A 21 -9.39 12.39 0.87
CA TYR A 21 -9.67 12.07 -0.52
C TYR A 21 -11.04 12.59 -0.96
N ALA A 22 -12.08 12.31 -0.18
CA ALA A 22 -13.44 12.80 -0.46
C ALA A 22 -13.51 14.34 -0.51
N ARG A 23 -12.81 15.04 0.40
CA ARG A 23 -12.73 16.50 0.37
C ARG A 23 -12.00 17.02 -0.88
N ALA A 24 -10.92 16.37 -1.29
CA ALA A 24 -10.18 16.74 -2.49
C ALA A 24 -11.06 16.62 -3.74
N ILE A 25 -11.80 15.52 -3.88
CA ILE A 25 -12.77 15.34 -4.98
C ILE A 25 -13.80 16.46 -4.96
N GLY A 26 -14.44 16.72 -3.81
CA GLY A 26 -15.47 17.75 -3.72
C GLY A 26 -14.98 19.13 -4.19
N VAL A 27 -13.78 19.53 -3.77
CA VAL A 27 -13.17 20.81 -4.21
C VAL A 27 -12.90 20.84 -5.72
N ILE A 28 -12.46 19.71 -6.29
CA ILE A 28 -12.20 19.61 -7.74
C ILE A 28 -13.52 19.69 -8.53
N GLU A 29 -14.56 18.98 -8.08
CA GLU A 29 -15.87 18.93 -8.74
C GLU A 29 -16.63 20.27 -8.65
N GLU A 30 -16.43 21.03 -7.57
CA GLU A 30 -17.03 22.36 -7.38
C GLU A 30 -16.31 23.48 -8.16
N SER A 31 -15.13 23.20 -8.74
CA SER A 31 -14.38 24.21 -9.49
C SER A 31 -15.09 24.60 -10.77
N THR A 32 -15.35 25.90 -10.92
CA THR A 32 -15.89 26.48 -12.17
C THR A 32 -14.82 26.67 -13.26
N ASP A 33 -13.55 26.59 -12.88
CA ASP A 33 -12.41 26.62 -13.79
C ASP A 33 -11.97 25.19 -14.11
N LEU A 34 -12.24 24.76 -15.35
CA LEU A 34 -11.99 23.40 -15.81
C LEU A 34 -10.50 23.08 -15.98
N ASP A 35 -9.68 24.08 -16.31
CA ASP A 35 -8.25 23.87 -16.47
C ASP A 35 -7.60 23.65 -15.09
N LEU A 36 -8.00 24.45 -14.10
CA LEU A 36 -7.59 24.24 -12.71
C LEU A 36 -8.11 22.91 -12.14
N ALA A 37 -9.36 22.55 -12.42
CA ALA A 37 -9.94 21.27 -11.99
C ALA A 37 -9.16 20.09 -12.56
N PHE A 38 -8.82 20.14 -13.85
CA PHE A 38 -8.07 19.08 -14.52
C PHE A 38 -6.64 18.97 -13.99
N ALA A 39 -5.96 20.10 -13.75
CA ALA A 39 -4.64 20.10 -13.13
C ALA A 39 -4.67 19.45 -11.73
N ALA A 40 -5.61 19.86 -10.89
CA ALA A 40 -5.77 19.30 -9.55
C ALA A 40 -6.12 17.80 -9.56
N ALA A 41 -6.95 17.35 -10.51
CA ALA A 41 -7.25 15.94 -10.70
C ALA A 41 -6.01 15.11 -11.07
N ASN A 42 -5.12 15.65 -11.92
CA ASN A 42 -3.87 15.01 -12.26
C ASN A 42 -2.93 14.89 -11.05
N ASP A 43 -2.83 15.93 -10.23
CA ASP A 43 -2.03 15.91 -9.01
C ASP A 43 -2.55 14.87 -8.01
N LEU A 44 -3.88 14.80 -7.80
CA LEU A 44 -4.50 13.79 -6.96
C LEU A 44 -4.19 12.37 -7.48
N ALA A 45 -4.36 12.14 -8.79
CA ALA A 45 -4.07 10.85 -9.39
C ALA A 45 -2.59 10.46 -9.29
N ALA A 46 -1.66 11.42 -9.45
CA ALA A 46 -0.24 11.20 -9.28
C ALA A 46 0.11 10.81 -7.84
N HIS A 47 -0.47 11.51 -6.87
CA HIS A 47 -0.27 11.20 -5.46
C HIS A 47 -0.78 9.79 -5.10
N MET A 48 -1.98 9.43 -5.56
CA MET A 48 -2.55 8.10 -5.31
C MET A 48 -1.70 6.97 -5.90
N ARG A 49 -1.11 7.17 -7.09
CA ARG A 49 -0.16 6.20 -7.67
C ARG A 49 1.10 6.05 -6.83
N SER A 50 1.61 7.15 -6.27
CA SER A 50 2.78 7.10 -5.38
C SER A 50 2.49 6.35 -4.09
N LEU A 51 1.28 6.53 -3.52
CA LEU A 51 0.85 5.80 -2.32
C LEU A 51 0.67 4.30 -2.60
N ASP A 52 0.09 3.93 -3.75
CA ASP A 52 -0.04 2.52 -4.15
C ASP A 52 1.33 1.84 -4.30
N ALA A 53 2.28 2.50 -4.95
CA ALA A 53 3.65 2.00 -5.07
C ALA A 53 4.30 1.77 -3.69
N ALA A 54 4.23 2.77 -2.81
CA ALA A 54 4.79 2.68 -1.46
C ALA A 54 4.12 1.58 -0.61
N ALA A 55 2.79 1.41 -0.72
CA ALA A 55 2.06 0.34 -0.06
C ALA A 55 2.48 -1.04 -0.60
N GLY A 56 2.69 -1.15 -1.92
CA GLY A 56 3.24 -2.33 -2.57
C GLY A 56 4.61 -2.73 -2.03
N GLU A 57 5.54 -1.77 -1.94
CA GLU A 57 6.88 -1.96 -1.37
C GLU A 57 6.83 -2.38 0.10
N LEU A 58 6.00 -1.71 0.91
CA LEU A 58 5.80 -2.08 2.31
C LEU A 58 5.34 -3.54 2.44
N ARG A 59 4.35 -3.95 1.62
CA ARG A 59 3.86 -5.34 1.64
C ARG A 59 4.95 -6.33 1.27
N VAL A 60 5.75 -6.04 0.25
CA VAL A 60 6.90 -6.89 -0.15
C VAL A 60 7.87 -7.02 1.02
N ARG A 61 8.23 -5.92 1.68
CA ARG A 61 9.14 -5.91 2.84
C ARG A 61 8.63 -6.76 4.00
N ILE A 62 7.36 -6.58 4.39
CA ILE A 62 6.73 -7.37 5.46
C ILE A 62 6.67 -8.85 5.10
N VAL A 63 6.32 -9.20 3.86
CA VAL A 63 6.32 -10.60 3.39
C VAL A 63 7.73 -11.19 3.45
N GLY A 64 8.76 -10.41 3.09
CA GLY A 64 10.15 -10.79 3.24
C GLY A 64 10.50 -11.10 4.68
N GLN A 65 10.12 -10.24 5.63
CA GLN A 65 10.35 -10.46 7.06
C GLN A 65 9.67 -11.74 7.57
N VAL A 66 8.40 -11.96 7.22
CA VAL A 66 7.66 -13.19 7.59
C VAL A 66 8.36 -14.41 7.01
N TRP A 67 8.69 -14.39 5.72
CA TRP A 67 9.33 -15.52 5.05
C TRP A 67 10.68 -15.90 5.67
N HIS A 68 11.52 -14.91 6.00
CA HIS A 68 12.84 -15.13 6.59
C HIS A 68 12.74 -15.56 8.06
N SER A 69 11.89 -14.90 8.86
CA SER A 69 11.76 -15.19 10.30
C SER A 69 11.13 -16.56 10.57
N GLU A 70 10.13 -16.96 9.78
CA GLU A 70 9.44 -18.24 9.93
C GLU A 70 10.06 -19.37 9.07
N ARG A 71 11.08 -19.06 8.24
CA ARG A 71 11.76 -20.01 7.31
C ARG A 71 10.80 -20.82 6.45
N LEU A 72 9.74 -20.18 5.97
CA LEU A 72 8.63 -20.87 5.31
C LEU A 72 9.02 -21.39 3.92
N SER A 73 8.47 -22.55 3.55
CA SER A 73 8.39 -22.93 2.14
C SER A 73 7.44 -21.99 1.39
N LEU A 74 7.54 -21.96 0.06
CA LEU A 74 6.65 -21.14 -0.76
C LEU A 74 5.16 -21.48 -0.57
N ALA A 75 4.83 -22.76 -0.39
CA ALA A 75 3.45 -23.19 -0.13
C ALA A 75 2.98 -22.73 1.24
N ALA A 76 3.80 -22.94 2.28
CA ALA A 76 3.46 -22.50 3.64
C ALA A 76 3.33 -20.97 3.74
N LEU A 77 4.14 -20.22 2.99
CA LEU A 77 4.01 -18.77 2.89
C LEU A 77 2.69 -18.35 2.24
N ALA A 78 2.31 -19.00 1.14
CA ALA A 78 1.06 -18.71 0.44
C ALA A 78 -0.15 -18.89 1.35
N ASP A 79 -0.19 -19.99 2.12
CA ASP A 79 -1.21 -20.25 3.12
C ASP A 79 -1.15 -19.22 4.27
N ARG A 80 0.05 -18.89 4.76
CA ARG A 80 0.29 -17.95 5.87
C ARG A 80 -0.22 -16.54 5.62
N ILE A 81 -0.13 -16.06 4.38
CA ILE A 81 -0.52 -14.69 3.99
C ILE A 81 -1.83 -14.66 3.17
N GLY A 82 -2.49 -15.81 3.00
CA GLY A 82 -3.80 -15.90 2.35
C GLY A 82 -3.80 -15.56 0.86
N VAL A 83 -2.76 -15.98 0.11
CA VAL A 83 -2.65 -15.73 -1.35
C VAL A 83 -2.37 -17.02 -2.12
N SER A 84 -2.51 -16.99 -3.43
CA SER A 84 -2.12 -18.13 -4.27
C SER A 84 -0.61 -18.38 -4.24
N LYS A 85 -0.18 -19.62 -4.46
CA LYS A 85 1.24 -19.99 -4.56
C LYS A 85 1.99 -19.19 -5.63
N SER A 86 1.34 -18.89 -6.76
CA SER A 86 1.90 -18.04 -7.81
C SER A 86 2.12 -16.61 -7.32
N ARG A 87 1.16 -16.06 -6.56
CA ARG A 87 1.29 -14.70 -5.99
C ARG A 87 2.39 -14.64 -4.93
N ALA A 88 2.51 -15.66 -4.10
CA ALA A 88 3.61 -15.78 -3.14
C ALA A 88 4.97 -15.84 -3.86
N ASP A 89 5.07 -16.55 -4.99
CA ASP A 89 6.31 -16.65 -5.76
C ASP A 89 6.73 -15.29 -6.32
N GLN A 90 5.77 -14.54 -6.88
CA GLN A 90 5.99 -13.17 -7.35
C GLN A 90 6.50 -12.25 -6.23
N LEU A 91 5.94 -12.35 -5.02
CA LEU A 91 6.37 -11.56 -3.87
C LEU A 91 7.79 -11.91 -3.44
N ILE A 92 8.15 -13.20 -3.39
CA ILE A 92 9.51 -13.62 -3.04
C ILE A 92 10.53 -13.18 -4.09
N ARG A 93 10.19 -13.24 -5.39
CA ARG A 93 11.06 -12.70 -6.44
C ARG A 93 11.27 -11.19 -6.27
N ALA A 94 10.22 -10.45 -5.90
CA ALA A 94 10.33 -9.03 -5.60
C ALA A 94 11.22 -8.76 -4.38
N VAL A 95 11.08 -9.53 -3.29
CA VAL A 95 11.96 -9.44 -2.11
C VAL A 95 13.43 -9.66 -2.47
N LYS A 96 13.72 -10.71 -3.26
CA LYS A 96 15.10 -11.01 -3.68
C LYS A 96 15.68 -9.90 -4.55
N LYS A 97 14.89 -9.36 -5.48
CA LYS A 97 15.31 -8.24 -6.35
C LYS A 97 15.60 -6.95 -5.56
N ASP A 98 14.87 -6.73 -4.46
CA ASP A 98 15.09 -5.59 -3.54
C ASP A 98 16.41 -5.76 -2.76
N GLN A 99 16.73 -6.98 -2.34
CA GLN A 99 17.98 -7.31 -1.63
C GLN A 99 19.24 -7.27 -2.52
N GLU A 100 19.08 -7.37 -3.85
CA GLU A 100 20.17 -7.36 -4.83
C GLU A 100 20.56 -5.94 -5.30
N GLN A 101 19.83 -4.90 -4.89
CA GLN A 101 20.17 -3.51 -5.18
C GLN A 101 21.08 -2.94 -4.08
N PRO A 102 22.25 -2.35 -4.42
CA PRO A 102 23.24 -1.88 -3.45
C PRO A 102 22.80 -0.65 -2.65
#